data_AF-R7LBT3-F1
#
_entry.id   AF-R7LBT3-F1
#
_cell.length_a   1.000
_cell.length_b   1.000
_cell.length_c   1.000
_cell.angle_alpha   90.00
_cell.angle_beta   90.00
_cell.angle_gamma   90.00
#
_symmetry.space_group_name_H-M   'P 1'
#
loop_
_entity.id
_entity.type
_entity.pdbx_description
1 polymer ?
#
loop_
_entity_poly.entity_id
_entity_poly.type
_entity_poly.pdbx_seq_one_letter_code
_entity_poly.pdbx_strand_id
1 'polypeptide(L)'
;MFSFALALAGAGCSTSPEYREGKNLVPEAASETPDVWCTWRAQTRMAEAAKIAQTKAKFAGDQGGAAYGARDNMNEHVMFGENGKGGFADHYPEIRSDMFLLFDDGWDVPFKSSNADDIARFGSLILNEDRFPSFGGQPRERLKKLNDAAIERGWRGAGLWIAAQRTGEKWNSDKIPAQQQYEYWKERVLWCKYAGIKYWKVDWGAHLDDIQFRKMLTDIGRKYYPDLIIEHSMPSSPLNGLALDSKTGEPIGGGRMKDWKDKAFLSDLAKLIPLAAKTYSSCGLH
;
A
#
# COMPACT_ATOMS: atom_id res chain seq x y z
N MET A 1 -86.98 3.17 4.94
CA MET A 1 -87.26 2.27 3.80
C MET A 1 -86.03 1.40 3.59
N PHE A 2 -86.24 0.07 3.49
CA PHE A 2 -85.51 -0.93 2.66
C PHE A 2 -84.24 -0.46 1.92
N SER A 3 -83.17 -1.23 1.71
CA SER A 3 -82.78 -2.61 1.99
C SER A 3 -81.34 -2.77 1.45
N PHE A 4 -80.58 -3.68 2.06
CA PHE A 4 -79.59 -4.62 1.48
C PHE A 4 -78.52 -4.19 0.43
N ALA A 5 -77.27 -4.38 0.86
CA ALA A 5 -76.19 -5.22 0.31
C ALA A 5 -75.61 -4.94 -1.09
N LEU A 6 -74.28 -4.81 -1.13
CA LEU A 6 -73.41 -5.85 -1.70
C LEU A 6 -71.98 -5.72 -1.19
N ALA A 7 -71.43 -6.82 -0.69
CA ALA A 7 -70.01 -6.99 -0.37
C ALA A 7 -69.21 -7.26 -1.67
N LEU A 8 -68.02 -6.69 -1.75
CA LEU A 8 -66.97 -7.19 -2.64
C LEU A 8 -65.67 -7.26 -1.83
N ALA A 9 -65.28 -8.50 -1.54
CA ALA A 9 -64.02 -8.86 -0.92
C ALA A 9 -62.88 -8.52 -1.89
N GLY A 10 -62.04 -7.56 -1.50
CA GLY A 10 -60.72 -7.36 -2.10
C GLY A 10 -59.68 -8.02 -1.21
N ALA A 11 -59.03 -9.06 -1.74
CA ALA A 11 -57.97 -9.80 -1.07
C ALA A 11 -56.89 -8.85 -0.52
N GLY A 12 -56.67 -8.89 0.80
CA GLY A 12 -55.56 -8.20 1.42
C GLY A 12 -54.24 -8.80 0.96
N CYS A 13 -53.51 -8.09 0.12
CA CYS A 13 -52.08 -8.28 0.01
C CYS A 13 -51.47 -7.88 1.36
N SER A 14 -51.14 -8.87 2.19
CA SER A 14 -50.28 -8.67 3.35
C SER A 14 -48.91 -8.21 2.84
N THR A 15 -48.65 -6.91 2.90
CA THR A 15 -47.28 -6.40 2.82
C THR A 15 -46.63 -6.67 4.17
N SER A 16 -46.04 -7.85 4.35
CA SER A 16 -45.03 -8.03 5.38
C SER A 16 -43.77 -7.30 4.90
N PRO A 17 -43.29 -6.24 5.59
CA PRO A 17 -41.96 -5.73 5.34
C PRO A 17 -41.00 -6.72 6.00
N GLU A 18 -40.58 -7.76 5.28
CA GLU A 18 -39.32 -8.43 5.60
C GLU A 18 -38.20 -7.45 5.27
N TYR A 19 -37.93 -6.53 6.20
CA TYR A 19 -36.67 -5.83 6.26
C TYR A 19 -35.63 -6.92 6.54
N ARG A 20 -34.97 -7.42 5.49
CA ARG A 20 -33.79 -8.26 5.66
C ARG A 20 -32.80 -7.44 6.46
N GLU A 21 -32.58 -7.82 7.73
CA GLU A 21 -31.44 -7.35 8.51
C GLU A 21 -30.19 -7.61 7.68
N GLY A 22 -29.69 -6.55 7.04
CA GLY A 22 -28.40 -6.58 6.39
C GLY A 22 -27.37 -6.83 7.47
N LYS A 23 -26.54 -7.87 7.32
CA LYS A 23 -25.42 -8.09 8.21
C LYS A 23 -24.59 -6.80 8.26
N ASN A 24 -24.46 -6.21 9.45
CA ASN A 24 -23.57 -5.08 9.65
C ASN A 24 -22.13 -5.56 9.39
N LEU A 25 -21.48 -4.97 8.39
CA LEU A 25 -20.08 -5.27 8.05
C LEU A 25 -19.09 -4.43 8.86
N VAL A 26 -19.59 -3.47 9.65
CA VAL A 26 -18.78 -2.73 10.62
C VAL A 26 -18.54 -3.65 11.82
N PRO A 27 -17.29 -3.99 12.15
CA PRO A 27 -16.98 -4.81 13.31
C PRO A 27 -17.51 -4.17 14.60
N GLU A 28 -17.97 -4.99 15.55
CA GLU A 28 -18.45 -4.51 16.85
C GLU A 28 -17.32 -3.98 17.75
N ALA A 29 -16.09 -4.42 17.50
CA ALA A 29 -14.88 -3.97 18.18
C ALA A 29 -13.92 -3.32 17.18
N ALA A 30 -13.07 -2.40 17.68
CA ALA A 30 -12.01 -1.81 16.88
C ALA A 30 -11.12 -2.91 16.28
N SER A 31 -10.72 -2.72 15.02
CA SER A 31 -9.81 -3.65 14.35
C SER A 31 -8.44 -3.63 15.03
N GLU A 32 -7.82 -4.80 15.17
CA GLU A 32 -6.41 -4.90 15.55
C GLU A 32 -5.46 -4.58 14.39
N THR A 33 -6.02 -4.44 13.17
CA THR A 33 -5.25 -4.06 11.98
C THR A 33 -4.82 -2.59 12.13
N PRO A 34 -3.53 -2.27 11.93
CA PRO A 34 -3.07 -0.90 12.07
C PRO A 34 -3.69 0.01 11.01
N ASP A 35 -4.07 1.20 11.42
CA ASP A 35 -4.41 2.26 10.48
C ASP A 35 -3.12 2.94 9.98
N VAL A 36 -3.15 3.34 8.71
CA VAL A 36 -1.99 3.93 8.04
C VAL A 36 -2.42 5.09 7.17
N TRP A 37 -1.69 6.19 7.27
CA TRP A 37 -1.81 7.28 6.31
C TRP A 37 -0.66 7.21 5.29
N CYS A 38 -1.00 6.80 4.07
CA CYS A 38 -0.10 6.69 2.93
C CYS A 38 0.13 8.04 2.25
N THR A 39 1.40 8.45 2.14
CA THR A 39 1.76 9.75 1.53
C THR A 39 1.60 9.78 0.01
N TRP A 40 1.44 8.65 -0.69
CA TRP A 40 1.46 8.58 -2.17
C TRP A 40 0.50 9.57 -2.85
N ARG A 41 -0.73 9.67 -2.34
CA ARG A 41 -1.73 10.59 -2.92
C ARG A 41 -1.34 12.06 -2.69
N ALA A 42 -0.81 12.39 -1.51
CA ALA A 42 -0.36 13.73 -1.20
C ALA A 42 0.88 14.12 -2.04
N GLN A 43 1.85 13.21 -2.13
CA GLN A 43 3.01 13.31 -3.03
C GLN A 43 2.59 13.61 -4.47
N THR A 44 1.64 12.84 -4.99
CA THR A 44 1.14 12.96 -6.36
C THR A 44 0.43 14.30 -6.58
N ARG A 45 -0.52 14.68 -5.70
CA ARG A 45 -1.27 15.94 -5.86
C ARG A 45 -0.36 17.17 -5.81
N MET A 46 0.65 17.14 -4.95
CA MET A 46 1.64 18.21 -4.90
C MET A 46 2.48 18.26 -6.19
N ALA A 47 2.72 17.11 -6.83
CA ALA A 47 3.44 17.05 -8.11
C ALA A 47 2.60 17.58 -9.26
N GLU A 48 1.29 17.32 -9.25
CA GLU A 48 0.33 17.88 -10.22
C GLU A 48 0.27 19.41 -10.13
N ALA A 49 0.31 19.97 -8.93
CA ALA A 49 0.41 21.42 -8.73
C ALA A 49 1.73 21.99 -9.29
N ALA A 50 2.82 21.20 -9.28
CA ALA A 50 4.15 21.64 -9.72
C ALA A 50 4.43 21.43 -11.23
N LYS A 51 3.92 20.37 -11.88
CA LYS A 51 4.26 20.01 -13.27
C LYS A 51 3.24 19.13 -14.02
N ILE A 52 2.03 19.63 -14.29
CA ILE A 52 1.14 19.02 -15.32
C ILE A 52 1.68 19.22 -16.77
N ALA A 53 2.68 20.06 -17.00
CA ALA A 53 3.10 20.42 -18.36
C ALA A 53 4.16 19.52 -19.04
N GLN A 54 4.70 18.46 -18.40
CA GLN A 54 5.96 17.84 -18.89
C GLN A 54 6.00 16.30 -19.02
N THR A 55 4.97 15.52 -18.72
CA THR A 55 5.04 14.05 -18.93
C THR A 55 3.79 13.44 -19.56
N LYS A 56 3.95 12.29 -20.24
CA LYS A 56 2.92 11.52 -20.97
C LYS A 56 1.83 10.89 -20.06
N ALA A 57 1.75 11.26 -18.80
CA ALA A 57 0.79 10.67 -17.86
C ALA A 57 -0.63 11.17 -18.18
N LYS A 58 -1.54 10.24 -18.48
CA LYS A 58 -2.94 10.56 -18.78
C LYS A 58 -3.78 10.74 -17.50
N PHE A 59 -3.29 10.35 -16.31
CA PHE A 59 -4.07 10.37 -15.06
C PHE A 59 -3.24 10.66 -13.79
N ALA A 60 -3.89 11.34 -12.83
CA ALA A 60 -3.45 11.52 -11.46
C ALA A 60 -3.23 10.17 -10.74
N GLY A 61 -2.02 9.93 -10.25
CA GLY A 61 -1.70 8.74 -9.44
C GLY A 61 -1.27 7.51 -10.24
N ASP A 62 -1.09 7.65 -11.56
CA ASP A 62 -0.49 6.63 -12.40
C ASP A 62 0.99 6.42 -12.02
N GLN A 63 1.35 5.15 -11.84
CA GLN A 63 2.69 4.68 -11.45
C GLN A 63 3.72 4.78 -12.60
N GLY A 64 3.29 5.23 -13.78
CA GLY A 64 4.14 5.50 -14.96
C GLY A 64 4.94 6.80 -14.88
N GLY A 65 5.13 7.51 -16.01
CA GLY A 65 5.90 8.76 -16.07
C GLY A 65 5.39 9.93 -15.19
N ALA A 66 4.27 9.79 -14.50
CA ALA A 66 3.83 10.70 -13.42
C ALA A 66 4.48 10.40 -12.06
N ALA A 67 4.96 9.16 -11.84
CA ALA A 67 5.58 8.74 -10.59
C ALA A 67 6.89 9.49 -10.29
N TYR A 68 7.59 10.04 -11.29
CA TYR A 68 8.76 10.91 -11.05
C TYR A 68 8.41 12.08 -10.14
N GLY A 69 7.29 12.77 -10.44
CA GLY A 69 6.86 13.92 -9.66
C GLY A 69 6.47 13.53 -8.23
N ALA A 70 5.76 12.42 -8.07
CA ALA A 70 5.38 11.92 -6.76
C ALA A 70 6.60 11.50 -5.92
N ARG A 71 7.57 10.78 -6.52
CA ARG A 71 8.81 10.39 -5.83
C ARG A 71 9.66 11.61 -5.49
N ASP A 72 9.79 12.60 -6.36
CA ASP A 72 10.60 13.80 -6.07
C ASP A 72 10.02 14.66 -4.94
N ASN A 73 8.72 14.59 -4.70
CA ASN A 73 8.09 15.19 -3.53
C ASN A 73 8.31 14.41 -2.23
N MET A 74 8.85 13.19 -2.27
CA MET A 74 9.27 12.46 -1.07
C MET A 74 10.65 12.95 -0.62
N ASN A 75 10.68 13.99 0.21
CA ASN A 75 11.89 14.55 0.81
C ASN A 75 11.59 15.22 2.17
N GLU A 76 12.64 15.52 2.93
CA GLU A 76 12.55 16.08 4.29
C GLU A 76 11.73 17.36 4.35
N HIS A 77 11.93 18.30 3.43
CA HIS A 77 11.20 19.57 3.43
C HIS A 77 9.70 19.36 3.21
N VAL A 78 9.29 18.49 2.30
CA VAL A 78 7.87 18.20 2.06
C VAL A 78 7.24 17.42 3.21
N MET A 79 7.98 16.45 3.76
CA MET A 79 7.49 15.61 4.84
C MET A 79 7.35 16.39 6.15
N PHE A 80 8.31 17.24 6.49
CA PHE A 80 8.41 17.87 7.80
C PHE A 80 8.20 19.38 7.78
N GLY A 81 8.22 20.02 6.61
CA GLY A 81 8.02 21.45 6.43
C GLY A 81 9.22 22.31 6.81
N GLU A 82 9.13 23.63 6.59
CA GLU A 82 10.18 24.58 7.00
C GLU A 82 10.26 24.66 8.53
N ASN A 83 11.48 24.64 9.07
CA ASN A 83 11.71 24.61 10.52
C ASN A 83 10.93 23.50 11.24
N GLY A 84 10.61 22.42 10.53
CA GLY A 84 9.81 21.33 11.06
C GLY A 84 8.33 21.66 11.27
N LYS A 85 7.70 22.49 10.42
CA LYS A 85 6.24 22.73 10.44
C LYS A 85 5.65 22.94 9.05
N GLY A 86 4.39 22.56 8.88
CA GLY A 86 3.62 22.70 7.64
C GLY A 86 3.84 21.60 6.61
N GLY A 87 4.45 20.48 7.02
CA GLY A 87 4.69 19.32 6.15
C GLY A 87 3.59 18.28 6.23
N PHE A 88 3.73 17.20 5.46
CA PHE A 88 2.80 16.05 5.49
C PHE A 88 2.67 15.42 6.89
N ALA A 89 3.74 15.45 7.69
CA ALA A 89 3.71 14.96 9.06
C ALA A 89 2.79 15.79 10.00
N ASP A 90 2.31 16.95 9.57
CA ASP A 90 1.39 17.79 10.34
C ASP A 90 -0.09 17.53 10.03
N HIS A 91 -0.39 16.62 9.11
CA HIS A 91 -1.77 16.26 8.78
C HIS A 91 -2.45 15.45 9.89
N TYR A 92 -3.78 15.60 9.99
CA TYR A 92 -4.68 14.85 10.87
C TYR A 92 -4.29 14.87 12.37
N PRO A 93 -4.05 16.06 12.96
CA PRO A 93 -3.54 16.17 14.33
C PRO A 93 -4.42 15.47 15.38
N GLU A 94 -5.71 15.32 15.13
CA GLU A 94 -6.68 14.71 16.05
C GLU A 94 -6.63 13.17 16.07
N ILE A 95 -6.15 12.52 15.01
CA ILE A 95 -6.23 11.05 14.86
C ILE A 95 -4.87 10.40 14.54
N ARG A 96 -3.84 11.18 14.22
CA ARG A 96 -2.55 10.65 13.76
C ARG A 96 -1.81 9.79 14.79
N SER A 97 -2.12 9.91 16.08
CA SER A 97 -1.53 9.06 17.12
C SER A 97 -1.90 7.60 16.99
N ASP A 98 -3.02 7.29 16.34
CA ASP A 98 -3.50 5.92 16.14
C ASP A 98 -2.97 5.30 14.83
N MET A 99 -2.41 6.13 13.95
CA MET A 99 -1.98 5.76 12.60
C MET A 99 -0.46 5.76 12.44
N PHE A 100 0.06 4.88 11.57
CA PHE A 100 1.43 5.03 11.06
C PHE A 100 1.49 6.09 9.95
N LEU A 101 2.55 6.92 9.98
CA LEU A 101 2.92 7.79 8.86
C LEU A 101 3.69 6.96 7.83
N LEU A 102 3.01 6.51 6.77
CA LEU A 102 3.65 5.69 5.74
C LEU A 102 4.34 6.57 4.71
N PHE A 103 5.67 6.56 4.75
CA PHE A 103 6.55 7.08 3.72
C PHE A 103 6.43 6.16 2.50
N ASP A 104 5.56 6.54 1.57
CA ASP A 104 5.35 5.79 0.35
C ASP A 104 6.52 5.96 -0.64
N ASP A 105 6.42 5.40 -1.84
CA ASP A 105 7.51 5.25 -2.80
C ASP A 105 8.31 6.56 -3.05
N GLY A 106 9.65 6.44 -3.06
CA GLY A 106 10.60 7.51 -3.35
C GLY A 106 11.60 7.84 -2.24
N TRP A 107 11.40 7.33 -1.01
CA TRP A 107 12.21 7.70 0.16
C TRP A 107 13.63 7.10 0.18
N ASP A 108 13.84 5.94 -0.46
CA ASP A 108 15.09 5.16 -0.44
C ASP A 108 15.88 5.20 -1.77
N VAL A 109 15.46 6.04 -2.72
CA VAL A 109 16.06 6.18 -4.05
C VAL A 109 16.47 7.62 -4.34
N PRO A 110 17.40 7.90 -5.27
CA PRO A 110 17.74 9.27 -5.66
C PRO A 110 16.56 10.06 -6.26
N PHE A 111 16.70 11.38 -6.37
CA PHE A 111 15.82 12.22 -7.19
C PHE A 111 15.76 11.74 -8.65
N LYS A 112 14.61 11.96 -9.30
CA LYS A 112 14.31 11.57 -10.68
C LYS A 112 14.41 10.05 -10.93
N SER A 113 14.24 9.24 -9.89
CA SER A 113 14.23 7.79 -10.04
C SER A 113 12.93 7.29 -10.66
N SER A 114 13.05 6.32 -11.56
CA SER A 114 11.93 5.64 -12.20
C SER A 114 12.24 4.17 -12.39
N ASN A 115 11.22 3.37 -12.10
CA ASN A 115 11.21 1.93 -12.32
C ASN A 115 11.28 1.56 -13.81
N ALA A 116 10.89 2.46 -14.72
CA ALA A 116 11.04 2.25 -16.16
C ALA A 116 12.50 2.43 -16.62
N ASP A 117 13.25 3.33 -15.97
CA ASP A 117 14.64 3.63 -16.33
C ASP A 117 15.62 2.68 -15.62
N ASP A 118 15.45 2.50 -14.32
CA ASP A 118 16.38 1.75 -13.48
C ASP A 118 15.69 1.23 -12.21
N ILE A 119 14.99 0.11 -12.35
CA ILE A 119 14.39 -0.59 -11.21
C ILE A 119 15.41 -1.07 -10.18
N ALA A 120 16.68 -1.23 -10.54
CA ALA A 120 17.68 -1.79 -9.63
C ALA A 120 18.00 -0.87 -8.44
N ARG A 121 17.56 0.39 -8.47
CA ARG A 121 17.75 1.35 -7.37
C ARG A 121 16.87 1.07 -6.16
N PHE A 122 15.73 0.42 -6.36
CA PHE A 122 14.70 0.25 -5.33
C PHE A 122 15.02 -0.89 -4.36
N GLY A 123 14.44 -0.83 -3.16
CA GLY A 123 14.49 -1.92 -2.17
C GLY A 123 15.71 -1.88 -1.27
N SER A 124 16.34 -0.71 -1.10
CA SER A 124 17.59 -0.59 -0.33
C SER A 124 17.35 -0.58 1.17
N LEU A 125 16.21 0.02 1.54
CA LEU A 125 15.85 0.46 2.89
C LEU A 125 16.88 1.41 3.52
N ILE A 126 17.61 2.13 2.69
CA ILE A 126 18.54 3.17 3.10
C ILE A 126 17.85 4.50 2.81
N LEU A 127 17.55 5.26 3.86
CA LEU A 127 17.00 6.60 3.71
C LEU A 127 17.95 7.44 2.87
N ASN A 128 17.48 8.01 1.76
CA ASN A 128 18.35 8.73 0.84
C ASN A 128 18.84 10.06 1.46
N GLU A 129 20.14 10.35 1.40
CA GLU A 129 20.76 11.57 1.98
C GLU A 129 20.45 12.86 1.28
N ASP A 130 20.35 12.84 -0.05
CA ASP A 130 20.00 14.05 -0.76
C ASP A 130 18.55 14.46 -0.46
N ARG A 131 17.68 13.49 -0.19
CA ARG A 131 16.27 13.71 0.17
C ARG A 131 16.07 14.07 1.63
N PHE A 132 16.88 13.49 2.53
CA PHE A 132 16.76 13.61 3.97
C PHE A 132 18.12 13.97 4.59
N PRO A 133 18.67 15.16 4.28
CA PRO A 133 20.04 15.53 4.62
C PRO A 133 20.27 15.65 6.13
N SER A 134 19.25 15.99 6.93
CA SER A 134 19.41 16.12 8.39
C SER A 134 19.44 14.75 9.11
N PHE A 135 19.03 13.68 8.42
CA PHE A 135 18.97 12.32 8.96
C PHE A 135 20.28 11.56 8.69
N GLY A 136 21.40 12.08 9.19
CA GLY A 136 22.73 11.46 9.00
C GLY A 136 22.99 10.22 9.87
N GLY A 137 24.04 9.47 9.55
CA GLY A 137 24.46 8.27 10.30
C GLY A 137 24.48 7.00 9.44
N GLN A 138 24.66 5.84 10.08
CA GLN A 138 24.57 4.53 9.44
C GLN A 138 23.11 4.19 9.10
N PRO A 139 22.81 3.32 8.11
CA PRO A 139 21.45 3.07 7.62
C PRO A 139 20.37 2.92 8.72
N ARG A 140 20.62 2.07 9.72
CA ARG A 140 19.70 1.86 10.85
C ARG A 140 19.48 3.10 11.74
N GLU A 141 20.48 3.97 11.86
CA GLU A 141 20.42 5.20 12.66
C GLU A 141 19.58 6.26 11.94
N ARG A 142 19.70 6.33 10.61
CA ARG A 142 18.90 7.21 9.77
C ARG A 142 17.42 6.82 9.85
N LEU A 143 17.12 5.53 9.77
CA LEU A 143 15.78 5.00 9.99
C LEU A 143 15.26 5.30 11.40
N LYS A 144 16.10 5.16 12.43
CA LYS A 144 15.71 5.52 13.80
C LYS A 144 15.30 6.99 13.90
N LYS A 145 16.13 7.89 13.38
CA LYS A 145 15.84 9.33 13.37
C LYS A 145 14.56 9.65 12.61
N LEU A 146 14.31 8.98 11.48
CA LEU A 146 13.06 9.13 10.72
C LEU A 146 11.84 8.74 11.55
N ASN A 147 11.93 7.60 12.24
CA ASN A 147 10.87 7.12 13.12
C ASN A 147 10.65 8.06 14.31
N ASP A 148 11.74 8.47 14.98
CA ASP A 148 11.69 9.42 16.09
C ASP A 148 11.02 10.73 15.66
N ALA A 149 11.36 11.26 14.47
CA ALA A 149 10.75 12.47 13.93
C ALA A 149 9.24 12.29 13.67
N ALA A 150 8.79 11.12 13.19
CA ALA A 150 7.35 10.84 13.03
C ALA A 150 6.65 10.79 14.41
N ILE A 151 7.25 10.15 15.41
CA ILE A 151 6.72 10.05 16.77
C ILE A 151 6.67 11.41 17.46
N GLU A 152 7.71 12.24 17.31
CA GLU A 152 7.75 13.62 17.81
C GLU A 152 6.65 14.49 17.20
N ARG A 153 6.23 14.17 15.97
CA ARG A 153 5.06 14.76 15.32
C ARG A 153 3.74 14.11 15.75
N GLY A 154 3.73 13.26 16.75
CA GLY A 154 2.53 12.67 17.33
C GLY A 154 1.93 11.52 16.52
N TRP A 155 2.65 10.95 15.55
CA TRP A 155 2.24 9.72 14.88
C TRP A 155 2.56 8.49 15.74
N ARG A 156 1.87 7.37 15.49
CA ARG A 156 2.23 6.08 16.11
C ARG A 156 3.67 5.65 15.81
N GLY A 157 4.18 6.08 14.67
CA GLY A 157 5.53 5.82 14.17
C GLY A 157 5.59 5.96 12.65
N ALA A 158 6.79 5.83 12.10
CA ALA A 158 6.97 5.72 10.66
C ALA A 158 6.56 4.32 10.17
N GLY A 159 5.88 4.28 9.03
CA GLY A 159 5.72 3.10 8.18
C GLY A 159 6.50 3.29 6.89
N LEU A 160 6.95 2.20 6.26
CA LEU A 160 7.76 2.27 5.05
C LEU A 160 7.12 1.51 3.89
N TRP A 161 7.07 2.13 2.72
CA TRP A 161 6.83 1.42 1.49
C TRP A 161 8.10 0.71 1.05
N ILE A 162 7.96 -0.56 0.67
CA ILE A 162 9.05 -1.47 0.37
C ILE A 162 8.82 -2.05 -1.02
N ALA A 163 9.79 -1.88 -1.91
CA ALA A 163 9.79 -2.60 -3.18
C ALA A 163 9.99 -4.10 -2.92
N ALA A 164 9.22 -4.96 -3.59
CA ALA A 164 9.36 -6.41 -3.54
C ALA A 164 10.61 -6.86 -4.34
N GLN A 165 11.79 -6.42 -3.91
CA GLN A 165 13.09 -6.73 -4.50
C GLN A 165 14.23 -6.21 -3.63
N ARG A 166 15.40 -6.81 -3.82
CA ARG A 166 16.67 -6.27 -3.36
C ARG A 166 17.15 -5.16 -4.30
N THR A 167 17.84 -4.17 -3.76
CA THR A 167 18.67 -3.29 -4.60
C THR A 167 19.65 -4.10 -5.45
N GLY A 168 19.80 -3.68 -6.70
CA GLY A 168 20.59 -4.35 -7.73
C GLY A 168 19.79 -5.33 -8.60
N GLU A 169 18.60 -5.76 -8.18
CA GLU A 169 17.76 -6.66 -8.99
C GLU A 169 17.09 -5.92 -10.14
N LYS A 170 16.97 -6.59 -11.28
CA LYS A 170 16.29 -6.07 -12.48
C LYS A 170 15.05 -6.88 -12.76
N TRP A 171 14.17 -6.35 -13.61
CA TRP A 171 13.12 -7.15 -14.21
C TRP A 171 13.73 -8.40 -14.85
N ASN A 172 13.25 -9.58 -14.45
CA ASN A 172 13.71 -10.87 -14.94
C ASN A 172 15.22 -11.15 -14.73
N SER A 173 15.85 -10.58 -13.70
CA SER A 173 17.23 -10.96 -13.35
C SER A 173 17.33 -12.42 -12.90
N ASP A 174 18.52 -13.00 -13.05
CA ASP A 174 18.82 -14.31 -12.50
C ASP A 174 18.47 -14.36 -11.01
N LYS A 175 17.89 -15.48 -10.58
CA LYS A 175 17.51 -15.66 -9.19
C LYS A 175 18.75 -15.60 -8.32
N ILE A 176 18.80 -14.63 -7.43
CA ILE A 176 19.78 -14.57 -6.34
C ILE A 176 19.62 -15.85 -5.51
N PRO A 177 20.73 -16.47 -5.04
CA PRO A 177 20.65 -17.61 -4.14
C PRO A 177 19.76 -17.29 -2.93
N ALA A 178 18.83 -18.18 -2.60
CA ALA A 178 17.82 -17.95 -1.55
C ALA A 178 18.42 -17.50 -0.21
N GLN A 179 19.59 -18.04 0.16
CA GLN A 179 20.28 -17.66 1.39
C GLN A 179 20.77 -16.20 1.37
N GLN A 180 21.24 -15.70 0.22
CA GLN A 180 21.67 -14.31 0.09
C GLN A 180 20.46 -13.36 0.15
N GLN A 181 19.34 -13.74 -0.46
CA GLN A 181 18.08 -12.99 -0.36
C GLN A 181 17.60 -12.94 1.09
N TYR A 182 17.66 -14.07 1.80
CA TYR A 182 17.27 -14.16 3.21
C TYR A 182 18.14 -13.27 4.11
N GLU A 183 19.47 -13.35 4.00
CA GLU A 183 20.36 -12.54 4.85
C GLU A 183 20.22 -11.04 4.56
N TYR A 184 20.01 -10.66 3.30
CA TYR A 184 19.73 -9.27 2.93
C TYR A 184 18.51 -8.73 3.68
N TRP A 185 17.36 -9.41 3.57
CA TRP A 185 16.12 -8.96 4.18
C TRP A 185 16.11 -9.07 5.70
N LYS A 186 16.78 -10.08 6.25
CA LYS A 186 17.01 -10.18 7.70
C LYS A 186 17.75 -8.98 8.24
N GLU A 187 18.80 -8.53 7.56
CA GLU A 187 19.52 -7.31 7.97
C GLU A 187 18.58 -6.08 8.00
N ARG A 188 17.72 -5.92 6.99
CA ARG A 188 16.77 -4.80 6.92
C ARG A 188 15.70 -4.86 8.01
N VAL A 189 15.17 -6.05 8.30
CA VAL A 189 14.26 -6.27 9.43
C VAL A 189 14.94 -5.90 10.74
N LEU A 190 16.22 -6.27 10.92
CA LEU A 190 16.98 -5.90 12.12
C LEU A 190 17.28 -4.40 12.20
N TRP A 191 17.48 -3.72 11.06
CA TRP A 191 17.57 -2.25 11.03
C TRP A 191 16.25 -1.60 11.48
N CYS A 192 15.11 -2.07 10.98
CA CYS A 192 13.80 -1.56 11.40
C CYS A 192 13.49 -1.87 12.86
N LYS A 193 13.92 -3.04 13.37
CA LYS A 193 13.86 -3.38 14.79
C LYS A 193 14.65 -2.40 15.65
N TYR A 194 15.87 -2.07 15.23
CA TYR A 194 16.68 -1.06 15.92
C TYR A 194 16.03 0.33 15.87
N ALA A 195 15.43 0.68 14.73
CA ALA A 195 14.78 1.97 14.52
C ALA A 195 13.42 2.11 15.22
N GLY A 196 12.77 1.00 15.60
CA GLY A 196 11.41 0.97 16.13
C GLY A 196 10.31 1.14 15.07
N ILE A 197 10.63 0.90 13.78
CA ILE A 197 9.69 0.99 12.66
C ILE A 197 8.89 -0.31 12.59
N LYS A 198 7.57 -0.23 12.78
CA LYS A 198 6.70 -1.42 12.96
C LYS A 198 5.78 -1.72 11.78
N TYR A 199 5.87 -0.98 10.68
CA TYR A 199 4.97 -1.17 9.54
C TYR A 199 5.70 -1.12 8.20
N TRP A 200 5.56 -2.19 7.41
CA TRP A 200 6.00 -2.27 6.02
C TRP A 200 4.81 -2.52 5.10
N LYS A 201 4.72 -1.74 4.02
CA LYS A 201 3.88 -2.03 2.85
C LYS A 201 4.77 -2.55 1.74
N VAL A 202 4.75 -3.86 1.49
CA VAL A 202 5.54 -4.52 0.45
C VAL A 202 4.74 -4.57 -0.85
N ASP A 203 5.13 -3.75 -1.82
CA ASP A 203 4.33 -3.46 -3.01
C ASP A 203 4.92 -4.14 -4.26
N TRP A 204 5.14 -3.39 -5.35
CA TRP A 204 5.73 -3.88 -6.59
C TRP A 204 7.26 -4.06 -6.49
N GLY A 205 7.84 -4.84 -7.41
CA GLY A 205 9.27 -5.07 -7.54
C GLY A 205 9.56 -6.28 -8.43
N ALA A 206 10.84 -6.62 -8.62
CA ALA A 206 11.24 -7.80 -9.41
C ALA A 206 10.57 -9.12 -8.94
N HIS A 207 10.16 -9.21 -7.67
CA HIS A 207 9.44 -10.33 -7.08
C HIS A 207 7.93 -10.06 -6.88
N LEU A 208 7.32 -9.22 -7.73
CA LEU A 208 5.90 -8.81 -7.66
C LEU A 208 4.96 -9.99 -7.35
N ASP A 209 5.01 -11.05 -8.17
CA ASP A 209 4.14 -12.22 -8.09
C ASP A 209 4.81 -13.44 -7.42
N ASP A 210 5.96 -13.24 -6.78
CA ASP A 210 6.71 -14.33 -6.15
C ASP A 210 6.22 -14.58 -4.72
N ILE A 211 5.33 -15.56 -4.59
CA ILE A 211 4.77 -16.00 -3.32
C ILE A 211 5.86 -16.48 -2.35
N GLN A 212 6.92 -17.13 -2.84
CA GLN A 212 7.98 -17.65 -1.97
C GLN A 212 8.83 -16.52 -1.39
N PHE A 213 9.10 -15.49 -2.19
CA PHE A 213 9.75 -14.27 -1.72
C PHE A 213 8.91 -13.57 -0.63
N ARG A 214 7.62 -13.36 -0.87
CA ARG A 214 6.70 -12.73 0.10
C ARG A 214 6.60 -13.53 1.40
N LYS A 215 6.48 -14.86 1.30
CA LYS A 215 6.50 -15.75 2.46
C LYS A 215 7.82 -15.63 3.25
N MET A 216 8.95 -15.58 2.56
CA MET A 216 10.26 -15.43 3.18
C MET A 216 10.38 -14.11 3.96
N LEU A 217 9.87 -12.99 3.45
CA LEU A 217 9.78 -11.73 4.20
C LEU A 217 8.94 -11.88 5.48
N THR A 218 7.76 -12.49 5.36
CA THR A 218 6.87 -12.75 6.51
C THR A 218 7.56 -13.62 7.58
N ASP A 219 8.24 -14.69 7.16
CA ASP A 219 8.92 -15.60 8.09
C ASP A 219 10.10 -14.91 8.80
N ILE A 220 10.86 -14.06 8.10
CA ILE A 220 11.93 -13.25 8.70
C ILE A 220 11.35 -12.27 9.72
N GLY A 221 10.28 -11.54 9.37
CA GLY A 221 9.60 -10.61 10.27
C GLY A 221 9.17 -11.31 11.55
N ARG A 222 8.40 -12.39 11.43
CA ARG A 222 7.94 -13.20 12.59
C ARG A 222 9.08 -13.72 13.46
N LYS A 223 10.22 -14.10 12.85
CA LYS A 223 11.35 -14.67 13.58
C LYS A 223 12.19 -13.63 14.31
N TYR A 224 12.50 -12.51 13.67
CA TYR A 224 13.48 -11.56 14.21
C TYR A 224 12.85 -10.30 14.80
N TYR A 225 11.66 -9.91 14.33
CA TYR A 225 10.94 -8.74 14.82
C TYR A 225 9.41 -8.95 14.78
N PRO A 226 8.83 -9.71 15.73
CA PRO A 226 7.40 -10.05 15.73
C PRO A 226 6.43 -8.86 15.71
N ASP A 227 6.85 -7.71 16.23
CA ASP A 227 6.07 -6.46 16.21
C ASP A 227 6.00 -5.80 14.82
N LEU A 228 6.82 -6.24 13.85
CA LEU A 228 6.81 -5.72 12.49
C LEU A 228 5.62 -6.29 11.73
N ILE A 229 4.71 -5.42 11.34
CA ILE A 229 3.58 -5.72 10.48
C ILE A 229 4.03 -5.60 9.04
N ILE A 230 3.91 -6.69 8.28
CA ILE A 230 4.25 -6.75 6.86
C ILE A 230 2.94 -6.91 6.08
N GLU A 231 2.47 -5.80 5.51
CA GLU A 231 1.36 -5.79 4.55
C GLU A 231 1.90 -6.10 3.15
N HIS A 232 1.32 -7.09 2.48
CA HIS A 232 1.63 -7.39 1.09
C HIS A 232 0.61 -6.72 0.16
N SER A 233 1.00 -5.61 -0.45
CA SER A 233 0.27 -4.99 -1.57
C SER A 233 0.68 -5.69 -2.86
N MET A 234 -0.29 -6.29 -3.55
CA MET A 234 -0.09 -6.86 -4.88
C MET A 234 -0.83 -5.99 -5.88
N PRO A 235 -0.11 -5.16 -6.66
CA PRO A 235 -0.70 -4.41 -7.76
C PRO A 235 -1.50 -5.34 -8.66
N SER A 236 -2.75 -4.97 -8.91
CA SER A 236 -3.62 -5.70 -9.83
C SER A 236 -4.14 -4.72 -10.88
N SER A 237 -4.39 -5.25 -12.07
CA SER A 237 -5.05 -4.48 -13.11
C SER A 237 -6.46 -4.06 -12.66
N PRO A 238 -6.99 -2.92 -13.14
CA PRO A 238 -8.35 -2.52 -12.85
C PRO A 238 -9.35 -3.66 -13.12
N LEU A 239 -10.19 -3.92 -12.13
CA LEU A 239 -11.23 -4.96 -12.21
C LEU A 239 -12.38 -4.59 -13.17
N ASN A 240 -12.30 -3.45 -13.84
CA ASN A 240 -13.30 -3.00 -14.80
C ASN A 240 -13.10 -3.63 -16.19
N GLY A 241 -12.21 -4.62 -16.36
CA GLY A 241 -12.04 -5.33 -17.63
C GLY A 241 -11.58 -4.42 -18.79
N LEU A 242 -11.09 -3.22 -18.48
CA LEU A 242 -10.36 -2.37 -19.40
C LEU A 242 -8.87 -2.65 -19.24
N ALA A 243 -8.19 -2.81 -20.37
CA ALA A 243 -6.74 -2.81 -20.47
C ALA A 243 -6.30 -1.66 -21.39
N LEU A 244 -5.04 -1.29 -21.36
CA LEU A 244 -4.47 -0.42 -22.39
C LEU A 244 -3.86 -1.31 -23.48
N ASP A 245 -4.17 -1.01 -24.73
CA ASP A 245 -3.48 -1.61 -25.86
C ASP A 245 -2.00 -1.17 -25.83
N SER A 246 -1.09 -2.15 -25.82
CA SER A 246 0.34 -1.88 -25.63
C SER A 246 1.00 -1.15 -26.80
N LYS A 247 0.36 -1.10 -27.97
CA LYS A 247 0.90 -0.43 -29.17
C LYS A 247 0.38 0.99 -29.31
N THR A 248 -0.90 1.19 -29.00
CA THR A 248 -1.62 2.46 -29.24
C THR A 248 -1.81 3.26 -27.95
N GLY A 249 -1.75 2.62 -26.78
CA GLY A 249 -2.03 3.25 -25.49
C GLY A 249 -3.50 3.61 -25.30
N GLU A 250 -4.38 3.05 -26.12
CA GLU A 250 -5.83 3.28 -26.07
C GLU A 250 -6.53 2.21 -25.21
N PRO A 251 -7.62 2.56 -24.49
CA PRO A 251 -8.38 1.58 -23.73
C PRO A 251 -9.01 0.52 -24.64
N ILE A 252 -8.80 -0.74 -24.29
CA ILE A 252 -9.43 -1.91 -24.92
C ILE A 252 -10.16 -2.72 -23.87
N GLY A 253 -11.32 -3.25 -24.22
CA GLY A 253 -12.16 -4.05 -23.32
C GLY A 253 -13.55 -3.44 -23.13
N GLY A 254 -14.44 -4.23 -22.52
CA GLY A 254 -15.86 -3.90 -22.42
C GLY A 254 -16.27 -3.10 -21.18
N GLY A 255 -15.34 -2.75 -20.29
CA GLY A 255 -15.69 -2.06 -19.03
C GLY A 255 -16.36 -2.95 -17.99
N ARG A 256 -16.49 -4.26 -18.26
CA ARG A 256 -17.15 -5.23 -17.37
C ARG A 256 -16.11 -6.16 -16.76
N MET A 257 -16.22 -6.41 -15.46
CA MET A 257 -15.35 -7.34 -14.73
C MET A 257 -15.29 -8.73 -15.36
N LYS A 258 -16.39 -9.22 -15.95
CA LYS A 258 -16.44 -10.51 -16.66
C LYS A 258 -15.58 -10.57 -17.92
N ASP A 259 -15.25 -9.41 -18.50
CA ASP A 259 -14.44 -9.30 -19.71
C ASP A 259 -12.93 -9.23 -19.38
N TRP A 260 -12.58 -9.34 -18.09
CA TRP A 260 -11.18 -9.33 -17.65
C TRP A 260 -10.45 -10.58 -18.16
N LYS A 261 -9.36 -10.34 -18.88
CA LYS A 261 -8.70 -11.37 -19.69
C LYS A 261 -7.63 -12.16 -18.94
N ASP A 262 -7.22 -11.72 -17.76
CA ASP A 262 -6.20 -12.41 -16.97
C ASP A 262 -6.81 -13.51 -16.10
N LYS A 263 -7.09 -14.64 -16.73
CA LYS A 263 -7.60 -15.84 -16.05
C LYS A 263 -6.55 -16.48 -15.13
N ALA A 264 -5.26 -16.20 -15.33
CA ALA A 264 -4.18 -16.73 -14.50
C ALA A 264 -4.19 -16.04 -13.13
N PHE A 265 -4.34 -14.73 -13.09
CA PHE A 265 -4.51 -13.98 -11.84
C PHE A 265 -5.73 -14.46 -11.04
N LEU A 266 -6.89 -14.68 -11.67
CA LEU A 266 -8.08 -15.20 -10.95
C LEU A 266 -7.83 -16.59 -10.34
N SER A 267 -7.09 -17.44 -11.04
CA SER A 267 -6.66 -18.74 -10.53
C SER A 267 -5.67 -18.60 -9.36
N ASP A 268 -4.73 -17.67 -9.44
CA ASP A 268 -3.72 -17.47 -8.38
C ASP A 268 -4.29 -16.74 -7.16
N LEU A 269 -5.22 -15.80 -7.36
CA LEU A 269 -6.02 -15.19 -6.30
C LEU A 269 -6.82 -16.26 -5.54
N ALA A 270 -7.41 -17.23 -6.25
CA ALA A 270 -8.11 -18.35 -5.62
C ALA A 270 -7.18 -19.23 -4.76
N LYS A 271 -5.88 -19.32 -5.08
CA LYS A 271 -4.87 -20.01 -4.25
C LYS A 271 -4.41 -19.17 -3.06
N LEU A 272 -4.51 -17.85 -3.14
CA LEU A 272 -4.12 -16.91 -2.08
C LEU A 272 -5.22 -16.73 -1.02
N ILE A 273 -6.51 -16.82 -1.39
CA ILE A 273 -7.65 -16.69 -0.46
C ILE A 273 -7.50 -17.63 0.77
N PRO A 274 -7.16 -18.93 0.64
CA PRO A 274 -6.96 -19.80 1.79
C PRO A 274 -5.77 -19.42 2.69
N LEU A 275 -4.73 -18.80 2.12
CA LEU A 275 -3.55 -18.35 2.86
C LEU A 275 -3.86 -17.09 3.68
N ALA A 276 -4.65 -16.17 3.13
CA ALA A 276 -5.15 -15.00 3.83
C ALA A 276 -6.19 -15.36 4.89
N ALA A 277 -7.04 -16.38 4.65
CA ALA A 277 -8.03 -16.86 5.61
C ALA A 277 -7.40 -17.57 6.83
N LYS A 278 -6.26 -18.25 6.66
CA LYS A 278 -5.52 -18.88 7.77
C LYS A 278 -4.88 -17.88 8.74
N THR A 279 -4.64 -16.65 8.32
CA THR A 279 -4.21 -15.56 9.21
C THR A 279 -5.34 -15.07 10.14
N TYR A 280 -6.60 -15.27 9.77
CA TYR A 280 -7.75 -14.88 10.61
C TYR A 280 -8.19 -15.98 11.58
N SER A 281 -7.89 -17.27 11.33
CA SER A 281 -8.33 -18.35 12.23
C SER A 281 -7.45 -18.54 13.47
N SER A 282 -6.34 -17.80 13.61
CA SER A 282 -5.50 -17.83 14.81
C SER A 282 -5.81 -16.73 15.82
N CYS A 283 -6.75 -15.82 15.52
CA CYS A 283 -7.35 -14.92 16.49
C CYS A 283 -8.79 -15.35 16.77
N GLY A 284 -8.98 -16.11 17.85
CA GLY A 284 -10.24 -16.20 18.57
C GLY A 284 -11.38 -17.02 17.94
N LEU A 285 -11.34 -18.34 18.15
CA LEU A 285 -12.54 -19.11 18.49
C LEU A 285 -12.22 -20.00 19.71
N HIS A 286 -12.18 -19.35 20.87
CA HIS A 286 -12.56 -19.91 22.17
C HIS A 286 -13.19 -18.79 23.00
#